data_AF-I4C9K5-F1
#
_entry.id   AF-I4C9K5-F1
#
_cell.length_a   1.000
_cell.length_b   1.000
_cell.length_c   1.000
_cell.angle_alpha   90.00
_cell.angle_beta   90.00
_cell.angle_gamma   90.00
#
_symmetry.space_group_name_H-M   'P 1'
#
loop_
_entity.id
_entity.type
_entity.pdbx_description
1 polymer ?
#
loop_
_entity_poly.entity_id
_entity_poly.type
_entity_poly.pdbx_seq_one_letter_code
_entity_poly.pdbx_strand_id
1 'polypeptide(L)'
;MAQILIFPDMSAFEAGLHGFETEGVAVDVLPVPGFCSGIVADSLVISAPAEKILQTLRKRELSFSGLIPYGPSRRGIPQGGPLDDTWKTVLGAFQVAAVKPSSTDPTRLRVECLFQNRLDDLIPYMARFIRGGAFHPDKPLLAFEEEHRLLSFKGRELVICRADDLLDIQVLVRCAMELVLQAWDRKDTLEPETKPRIGIGSVEIFKRLPGTNCGACGYRNCMELAMELLTSRSDPSRCPVLEENPENRKSLEWLMEAIGLQQTSHSEK
;
A
#
# COMPACT_ATOMS: atom_id res chain seq x y z
N MET A 1 -2.20 22.55 -15.58
CA MET A 1 -2.23 22.26 -14.14
C MET A 1 -0.84 21.85 -13.73
N ALA A 2 -0.32 22.37 -12.61
CA ALA A 2 0.98 21.95 -12.10
C ALA A 2 0.98 20.44 -11.82
N GLN A 3 2.13 19.81 -12.03
CA GLN A 3 2.34 18.39 -11.74
C GLN A 3 3.40 18.26 -10.66
N ILE A 4 3.32 17.18 -9.89
CA ILE A 4 4.36 16.76 -8.97
C ILE A 4 5.10 15.59 -9.62
N LEU A 5 6.40 15.75 -9.80
CA LEU A 5 7.31 14.72 -10.26
C LEU A 5 8.02 14.10 -9.04
N ILE A 6 7.88 12.80 -8.90
CA ILE A 6 8.39 12.00 -7.77
C ILE A 6 9.55 11.15 -8.26
N PHE A 7 10.62 11.07 -7.47
CA PHE A 7 11.87 10.39 -7.82
C PHE A 7 12.13 9.16 -6.95
N PRO A 8 12.87 8.17 -7.48
CA PRO A 8 13.13 6.94 -6.75
C PRO A 8 14.05 7.13 -5.55
N ASP A 9 15.02 8.03 -5.68
CA ASP A 9 16.01 8.35 -4.66
C ASP A 9 16.59 9.76 -4.89
N MET A 10 17.48 10.19 -3.97
CA MET A 10 18.05 11.54 -3.98
C MET A 10 18.90 11.80 -5.23
N SER A 11 19.62 10.78 -5.73
CA SER A 11 20.45 10.94 -6.93
C SER A 11 19.61 11.21 -8.16
N ALA A 12 18.48 10.50 -8.30
CA ALA A 12 17.53 10.75 -9.38
C ALA A 12 16.86 12.13 -9.27
N PHE A 13 16.55 12.59 -8.05
CA PHE A 13 16.04 13.95 -7.81
C PHE A 13 17.04 15.02 -8.24
N GLU A 14 18.31 14.93 -7.82
CA GLU A 14 19.35 15.89 -8.18
C GLU A 14 19.58 15.95 -9.70
N ALA A 15 19.64 14.78 -10.35
CA ALA A 15 19.72 14.69 -11.81
C ALA A 15 18.48 15.30 -12.49
N GLY A 16 17.29 15.07 -11.92
CA GLY A 16 16.04 15.64 -12.38
C GLY A 16 16.03 17.16 -12.31
N LEU A 17 16.33 17.72 -11.14
CA LEU A 17 16.38 19.15 -10.90
C LEU A 17 17.32 19.85 -11.90
N HIS A 18 18.57 19.38 -11.98
CA HIS A 18 19.54 19.91 -12.93
C HIS A 18 19.08 19.77 -14.40
N GLY A 19 18.46 18.64 -14.74
CA GLY A 19 17.95 18.36 -16.08
C GLY A 19 16.83 19.33 -16.51
N PHE A 20 15.90 19.65 -15.62
CA PHE A 20 14.82 20.60 -15.91
C PHE A 20 15.30 22.06 -15.95
N GLU A 21 16.21 22.45 -15.05
CA GLU A 21 16.83 23.77 -15.05
C GLU A 21 17.57 24.05 -16.37
N THR A 22 18.31 23.07 -16.88
CA THR A 22 19.05 23.19 -18.15
C THR A 22 18.13 23.36 -19.37
N GLU A 23 16.91 22.83 -19.31
CA GLU A 23 15.89 23.01 -20.37
C GLU A 23 15.10 24.31 -20.22
N GLY A 24 15.44 25.16 -19.24
CA GLY A 24 14.75 26.42 -18.97
C GLY A 24 13.31 26.24 -18.51
N VAL A 25 12.98 25.08 -17.91
CA VAL A 25 11.66 24.82 -17.36
C VAL A 25 11.63 25.32 -15.92
N ALA A 26 10.67 26.19 -15.59
CA ALA A 26 10.45 26.62 -14.23
C ALA A 26 10.00 25.44 -13.36
N VAL A 27 10.78 25.14 -12.33
CA VAL A 27 10.51 24.09 -11.34
C VAL A 27 10.64 24.66 -9.94
N ASP A 28 9.76 24.22 -9.05
CA ASP A 28 9.85 24.49 -7.62
C ASP A 28 10.18 23.18 -6.90
N VAL A 29 11.09 23.24 -5.93
CA VAL A 29 11.35 22.07 -5.06
C VAL A 29 10.24 21.97 -4.03
N LEU A 30 9.63 20.79 -3.95
CA LEU A 30 8.70 20.40 -2.89
C LEU A 30 9.47 19.52 -1.90
N PRO A 31 9.93 20.09 -0.77
CA PRO A 31 10.76 19.35 0.18
C PRO A 31 9.96 18.26 0.87
N VAL A 32 10.63 17.14 1.15
CA VAL A 32 10.10 16.11 2.02
C VAL A 32 9.97 16.67 3.45
N PRO A 33 8.92 16.31 4.20
CA PRO A 33 8.85 16.59 5.63
C PRO A 33 10.04 16.02 6.39
N GLY A 34 10.46 16.70 7.46
CA GLY A 34 11.66 16.33 8.24
C GLY A 34 11.67 14.89 8.77
N PHE A 35 10.50 14.32 9.10
CA PHE A 35 10.40 12.92 9.54
C PHE A 35 10.77 11.90 8.46
N CYS A 36 10.77 12.30 7.19
CA CYS A 36 11.14 11.46 6.05
C CYS A 36 12.47 11.90 5.41
N SER A 37 13.17 12.85 6.03
CA SER A 37 14.48 13.29 5.55
C SER A 37 15.47 12.11 5.48
N GLY A 38 16.15 11.97 4.34
CA GLY A 38 17.08 10.88 4.08
C GLY A 38 16.44 9.54 3.72
N ILE A 39 15.12 9.41 3.81
CA ILE A 39 14.38 8.20 3.43
C ILE A 39 13.88 8.31 2.00
N VAL A 40 13.11 9.35 1.71
CA VAL A 40 12.60 9.65 0.36
C VAL A 40 13.19 10.96 -0.14
N ALA A 41 13.34 11.06 -1.45
CA ALA A 41 13.80 12.28 -2.08
C ALA A 41 12.73 13.38 -2.07
N ASP A 42 13.20 14.61 -2.25
CA ASP A 42 12.33 15.72 -2.57
C ASP A 42 11.62 15.49 -3.91
N SER A 43 10.54 16.23 -4.14
CA SER A 43 9.79 16.20 -5.40
C SER A 43 9.92 17.53 -6.12
N LEU A 44 9.64 17.55 -7.42
CA LEU A 44 9.55 18.80 -8.19
C LEU A 44 8.11 19.13 -8.51
N VAL A 45 7.72 20.38 -8.29
CA VAL A 45 6.48 20.96 -8.80
C VAL A 45 6.79 21.66 -10.10
N ILE A 46 6.13 21.23 -11.19
CA ILE A 46 6.39 21.75 -12.53
C ILE A 46 5.09 22.31 -13.09
N SER A 47 5.09 23.61 -13.40
CA SER A 47 3.96 24.30 -14.01
C SER A 47 3.91 24.10 -15.53
N ALA A 48 3.83 22.84 -15.96
CA ALA A 48 3.76 22.45 -17.36
C ALA A 48 2.78 21.28 -17.60
N PRO A 49 2.27 21.09 -18.83
CA PRO A 49 1.51 19.89 -19.19
C PRO A 49 2.34 18.61 -18.99
N ALA A 50 1.68 17.52 -18.60
CA ALA A 50 2.33 16.24 -18.32
C ALA A 50 3.12 15.72 -19.52
N GLU A 51 2.62 15.91 -20.75
CA GLU A 51 3.27 15.47 -21.99
C GLU A 51 4.62 16.14 -22.18
N LYS A 52 4.71 17.45 -21.88
CA LYS A 52 5.97 18.21 -21.99
C LYS A 52 6.98 17.72 -20.95
N ILE A 53 6.53 17.44 -19.74
CA ILE A 53 7.38 16.90 -18.66
C ILE A 53 7.92 15.53 -19.07
N LEU A 54 7.06 14.63 -19.57
CA LEU A 54 7.44 13.30 -20.04
C LEU A 54 8.40 13.35 -21.24
N GLN A 55 8.26 14.33 -22.14
CA GLN A 55 9.21 14.55 -23.23
C GLN A 55 10.59 14.94 -22.70
N THR A 56 10.66 15.86 -21.73
CA THR A 56 11.94 16.25 -21.10
C THR A 56 12.59 15.05 -20.40
N LEU A 57 11.82 14.30 -19.62
CA LEU A 57 12.31 13.09 -18.93
C LEU A 57 12.91 12.08 -19.91
N ARG A 58 12.23 11.81 -21.03
CA ARG A 58 12.73 10.90 -22.08
C ARG A 58 13.96 11.46 -22.79
N LYS A 59 13.95 12.74 -23.18
CA LYS A 59 15.07 13.40 -23.88
C LYS A 59 16.37 13.35 -23.08
N ARG A 60 16.25 13.44 -21.75
CA ARG A 60 17.38 13.49 -20.81
C ARG A 60 17.65 12.16 -20.11
N GLU A 61 16.89 11.10 -20.43
CA GLU A 61 16.97 9.78 -19.80
C GLU A 61 16.88 9.83 -18.26
N LEU A 62 16.02 10.73 -17.75
CA LEU A 62 15.85 10.96 -16.32
C LEU A 62 14.93 9.91 -15.70
N SER A 63 15.40 9.31 -14.60
CA SER A 63 14.61 8.37 -13.81
C SER A 63 13.57 9.09 -12.96
N PHE A 64 12.37 8.52 -12.88
CA PHE A 64 11.29 9.03 -12.04
C PHE A 64 10.37 7.88 -11.62
N SER A 65 9.67 8.04 -10.50
CA SER A 65 8.76 7.06 -9.92
C SER A 65 7.32 7.34 -10.29
N GLY A 66 6.95 8.62 -10.44
CA GLY A 66 5.59 8.99 -10.78
C GLY A 66 5.44 10.45 -11.13
N LEU A 67 4.39 10.73 -11.90
CA LEU A 67 3.94 12.07 -12.25
C LEU A 67 2.46 12.17 -11.88
N ILE A 68 2.15 12.98 -10.87
CA ILE A 68 0.79 13.12 -10.35
C ILE A 68 0.32 14.57 -10.45
N PRO A 69 -1.00 14.82 -10.57
CA PRO A 69 -1.54 16.16 -10.48
C PRO A 69 -1.17 16.82 -9.15
N TYR A 70 -0.76 18.09 -9.17
CA TYR A 70 -0.56 18.85 -7.94
C TYR A 70 -1.89 19.04 -7.21
N GLY A 71 -1.91 18.71 -5.92
CA GLY A 71 -3.02 18.99 -5.03
C GLY A 71 -2.49 19.27 -3.62
N PRO A 72 -2.98 20.32 -2.93
CA PRO A 72 -2.59 20.58 -1.56
C PRO A 72 -3.01 19.41 -0.68
N SER A 73 -2.14 19.02 0.25
CA SER A 73 -2.47 17.96 1.18
C SER A 73 -3.60 18.40 2.11
N ARG A 74 -4.55 17.50 2.39
CA ARG A 74 -5.71 17.78 3.26
C ARG A 74 -5.41 17.62 4.74
N ARG A 75 -4.19 17.18 5.07
CA ARG A 75 -3.74 16.85 6.43
C ARG A 75 -2.57 17.74 6.82
N GLY A 76 -2.46 18.00 8.13
CA GLY A 76 -1.30 18.69 8.68
C GLY A 76 -0.06 17.79 8.62
N ILE A 77 1.11 18.40 8.46
CA ILE A 77 2.39 17.69 8.55
C ILE A 77 2.54 17.21 10.02
N PRO A 78 2.68 15.89 10.26
CA PRO A 78 2.89 15.39 11.61
C PRO A 78 4.17 15.93 12.23
N GLN A 79 4.14 16.12 13.55
CA GLN A 79 5.34 16.43 14.32
C GLN A 79 6.20 15.17 14.46
N GLY A 80 7.48 15.26 14.11
CA GLY A 80 8.42 14.14 14.20
C GLY A 80 9.78 14.48 13.62
N GLY A 81 10.83 13.93 14.24
CA GLY A 81 12.20 14.04 13.76
C GLY A 81 12.56 12.96 12.72
N PRO A 82 13.74 13.07 12.09
CA PRO A 82 14.23 12.05 11.16
C PRO A 82 14.33 10.68 11.83
N LEU A 83 14.33 9.62 11.02
CA LEU A 83 14.44 8.25 11.52
C LEU A 83 15.89 8.01 11.92
N ASP A 84 16.10 7.24 13.00
CA ASP A 84 17.45 6.87 13.41
C ASP A 84 18.16 6.07 12.31
N ASP A 85 19.44 6.38 12.07
CA ASP A 85 20.25 5.84 10.98
C ASP A 85 20.44 4.31 11.02
N THR A 86 20.07 3.63 12.12
CA THR A 86 19.97 2.17 12.21
C THR A 86 19.21 1.57 11.03
N TRP A 87 18.22 2.28 10.48
CA TRP A 87 17.47 1.83 9.30
C TRP A 87 18.35 1.52 8.10
N LYS A 88 19.45 2.27 7.88
CA LYS A 88 20.38 2.03 6.76
C LYS A 88 21.10 0.69 6.90
N THR A 89 21.32 0.23 8.13
CA THR A 89 21.94 -1.08 8.39
C THR A 89 20.92 -2.19 8.23
N VAL A 90 19.71 -2.01 8.75
CA VAL A 90 18.65 -3.02 8.74
C VAL A 90 18.06 -3.21 7.34
N LEU A 91 17.69 -2.12 6.68
CA LEU A 91 16.97 -2.10 5.41
C LEU A 91 17.89 -1.92 4.19
N GLY A 92 19.10 -1.40 4.40
CA GLY A 92 19.99 -0.98 3.31
C GLY A 92 19.47 0.27 2.61
N ALA A 93 19.67 0.37 1.29
CA ALA A 93 19.07 1.40 0.47
C ALA A 93 17.54 1.24 0.38
N PHE A 94 16.85 2.38 0.17
CA PHE A 94 15.41 2.45 -0.03
C PHE A 94 15.09 3.25 -1.28
N GLN A 95 14.13 2.78 -2.08
CA GLN A 95 13.68 3.46 -3.28
C GLN A 95 12.16 3.46 -3.40
N VAL A 96 11.61 4.57 -3.88
CA VAL A 96 10.21 4.62 -4.36
C VAL A 96 10.22 4.17 -5.82
N ALA A 97 9.90 2.92 -6.09
CA ALA A 97 9.98 2.37 -7.44
C ALA A 97 8.89 2.93 -8.38
N ALA A 98 7.67 3.09 -7.88
CA ALA A 98 6.57 3.64 -8.67
C ALA A 98 5.51 4.34 -7.82
N VAL A 99 4.92 5.39 -8.37
CA VAL A 99 3.70 6.06 -7.87
C VAL A 99 2.72 6.21 -9.03
N LYS A 100 1.54 5.60 -8.90
CA LYS A 100 0.52 5.53 -9.95
C LYS A 100 -0.90 5.52 -9.34
N PRO A 101 -1.97 5.73 -10.13
CA PRO A 101 -3.33 5.53 -9.64
C PRO A 101 -3.53 4.11 -9.07
N SER A 102 -4.29 4.00 -7.98
CA SER A 102 -4.58 2.71 -7.36
C SER A 102 -5.55 1.90 -8.22
N SER A 103 -5.30 0.61 -8.38
CA SER A 103 -6.16 -0.30 -9.14
C SER A 103 -7.52 -0.52 -8.48
N THR A 104 -7.60 -0.35 -7.16
CA THR A 104 -8.83 -0.54 -6.36
C THR A 104 -9.63 0.76 -6.20
N ASP A 105 -9.01 1.91 -6.46
CA ASP A 105 -9.63 3.24 -6.42
C ASP A 105 -8.75 4.22 -7.23
N PRO A 106 -9.10 4.54 -8.49
CA PRO A 106 -8.27 5.37 -9.35
C PRO A 106 -8.19 6.83 -8.89
N THR A 107 -9.01 7.24 -7.91
CA THR A 107 -8.91 8.58 -7.29
C THR A 107 -7.82 8.65 -6.21
N ARG A 108 -7.21 7.51 -5.88
CA ARG A 108 -6.15 7.36 -4.88
C ARG A 108 -4.85 6.88 -5.51
N LEU A 109 -3.78 6.93 -4.74
CA LEU A 109 -2.46 6.53 -5.17
C LEU A 109 -2.12 5.11 -4.71
N ARG A 110 -1.37 4.41 -5.55
CA ARG A 110 -0.63 3.20 -5.25
C ARG A 110 0.85 3.50 -5.35
N VAL A 111 1.59 3.06 -4.35
CA VAL A 111 3.04 3.21 -4.26
C VAL A 111 3.69 1.86 -4.10
N GLU A 112 4.77 1.66 -4.85
CA GLU A 112 5.63 0.49 -4.80
C GLU A 112 7.01 0.97 -4.37
N CYS A 113 7.50 0.43 -3.26
CA CYS A 113 8.80 0.76 -2.69
C CYS A 113 9.66 -0.50 -2.59
N LEU A 114 10.97 -0.32 -2.65
CA LEU A 114 11.96 -1.39 -2.61
C LEU A 114 12.99 -1.11 -1.52
N PHE A 115 13.23 -2.12 -0.69
CA PHE A 115 14.37 -2.20 0.22
C PHE A 115 15.51 -2.98 -0.45
N GLN A 116 16.76 -2.61 -0.16
CA GLN A 116 17.92 -3.40 -0.58
C GLN A 116 17.96 -4.75 0.15
N ASN A 117 17.70 -4.75 1.46
CA ASN A 117 17.72 -5.94 2.27
C ASN A 117 16.35 -6.64 2.24
N ARG A 118 16.39 -7.96 2.36
CA ARG A 118 15.20 -8.80 2.42
C ARG A 118 14.59 -8.74 3.82
N LEU A 119 13.27 -8.75 3.89
CA LEU A 119 12.49 -8.69 5.12
C LEU A 119 11.89 -10.05 5.51
N ASP A 120 12.13 -11.12 4.76
CA ASP A 120 11.49 -12.42 4.96
C ASP A 120 11.59 -12.90 6.42
N ASP A 121 12.76 -12.74 7.04
CA ASP A 121 13.01 -13.16 8.42
C ASP A 121 12.37 -12.20 9.44
N LEU A 122 12.11 -10.94 9.08
CA LEU A 122 11.50 -9.95 9.97
C LEU A 122 9.97 -9.94 9.89
N ILE A 123 9.39 -10.31 8.76
CA ILE A 123 7.94 -10.30 8.54
C ILE A 123 7.17 -11.09 9.62
N PRO A 124 7.60 -12.29 10.07
CA PRO A 124 6.97 -13.00 11.18
C PRO A 124 6.95 -12.22 12.50
N TYR A 125 7.99 -11.44 12.79
CA TYR A 125 8.04 -10.58 13.99
C TYR A 125 7.18 -9.33 13.80
N MET A 126 7.20 -8.72 12.61
CA MET A 126 6.31 -7.60 12.26
C MET A 126 4.83 -7.98 12.46
N ALA A 127 4.46 -9.21 12.09
CA ALA A 127 3.10 -9.73 12.25
C ALA A 127 2.63 -9.74 13.72
N ARG A 128 3.54 -9.79 14.70
CA ARG A 128 3.20 -9.73 16.14
C ARG A 128 2.72 -8.36 16.60
N PHE A 129 3.10 -7.28 15.91
CA PHE A 129 2.69 -5.91 16.25
C PHE A 129 1.36 -5.52 15.58
N ILE A 130 0.98 -6.19 14.50
CA ILE A 130 -0.25 -5.91 13.78
C ILE A 130 -1.40 -6.75 14.33
N ARG A 131 -2.42 -6.07 14.87
CA ARG A 131 -3.68 -6.68 15.33
C ARG A 131 -4.65 -6.76 14.16
N GLY A 132 -4.67 -7.90 13.49
CA GLY A 132 -5.44 -8.10 12.24
C GLY A 132 -4.52 -8.21 11.02
N GLY A 133 -5.11 -8.28 9.83
CA GLY A 133 -4.35 -8.41 8.60
C GLY A 133 -3.84 -9.83 8.31
N ALA A 134 -3.39 -10.00 7.07
CA ALA A 134 -3.05 -11.27 6.47
C ALA A 134 -1.60 -11.54 6.73
N PHE A 135 -1.31 -12.75 7.16
CA PHE A 135 0.04 -13.20 7.37
C PHE A 135 0.18 -14.62 6.84
N HIS A 136 1.16 -14.84 5.97
CA HIS A 136 1.49 -16.15 5.43
C HIS A 136 2.92 -16.50 5.81
N PRO A 137 3.16 -17.47 6.71
CA PRO A 137 4.50 -17.83 7.16
C PRO A 137 5.30 -18.56 6.06
N ASP A 138 4.65 -19.42 5.26
CA ASP A 138 5.32 -20.19 4.18
C ASP A 138 5.76 -19.31 3.00
N LYS A 139 5.13 -18.14 2.87
CA LYS A 139 5.46 -17.11 1.89
C LYS A 139 5.46 -15.79 2.63
N PRO A 140 6.55 -15.43 3.36
CA PRO A 140 6.59 -14.30 4.27
C PRO A 140 5.98 -13.04 3.65
N LEU A 141 4.71 -12.84 3.97
CA LEU A 141 3.83 -11.81 3.46
C LEU A 141 3.02 -11.32 4.65
N LEU A 142 3.06 -10.01 4.89
CA LEU A 142 2.21 -9.35 5.87
C LEU A 142 1.45 -8.23 5.16
N ALA A 143 0.13 -8.30 5.16
CA ALA A 143 -0.73 -7.27 4.58
C ALA A 143 -1.80 -6.82 5.57
N PHE A 144 -2.04 -5.53 5.72
CA PHE A 144 -3.00 -5.02 6.68
C PHE A 144 -3.52 -3.64 6.28
N GLU A 145 -4.67 -3.27 6.86
CA GLU A 145 -5.26 -1.96 6.65
C GLU A 145 -4.89 -1.01 7.79
N GLU A 146 -4.55 0.23 7.43
CA GLU A 146 -4.43 1.37 8.33
C GLU A 146 -5.49 2.39 7.88
N GLU A 147 -6.60 2.50 8.62
CA GLU A 147 -7.88 3.08 8.19
C GLU A 147 -8.32 2.56 6.80
N HIS A 148 -8.25 3.38 5.74
CA HIS A 148 -8.57 2.96 4.36
C HIS A 148 -7.35 2.64 3.51
N ARG A 149 -6.12 2.77 4.02
CA ARG A 149 -4.90 2.47 3.25
C ARG A 149 -4.50 1.02 3.47
N LEU A 150 -4.12 0.33 2.41
CA LEU A 150 -3.67 -1.07 2.47
C LEU A 150 -2.15 -1.11 2.33
N LEU A 151 -1.47 -1.68 3.32
CA LEU A 151 -0.02 -1.90 3.30
C LEU A 151 0.26 -3.38 3.13
N SER A 152 1.31 -3.71 2.37
CA SER A 152 1.75 -5.08 2.17
C SER A 152 3.27 -5.15 2.09
N PHE A 153 3.86 -6.08 2.84
CA PHE A 153 5.29 -6.37 2.86
C PHE A 153 5.54 -7.76 2.31
N LYS A 154 6.47 -7.89 1.36
CA LYS A 154 6.86 -9.19 0.79
C LYS A 154 8.30 -9.14 0.29
N GLY A 155 9.17 -9.98 0.86
CA GLY A 155 10.58 -10.02 0.46
C GLY A 155 11.26 -8.66 0.61
N ARG A 156 11.45 -7.92 -0.48
CA ARG A 156 12.04 -6.57 -0.50
C ARG A 156 11.02 -5.45 -0.72
N GLU A 157 9.76 -5.80 -0.91
CA GLU A 157 8.74 -4.88 -1.39
C GLU A 157 7.91 -4.36 -0.23
N LEU A 158 7.65 -3.06 -0.25
CA LEU A 158 6.54 -2.42 0.44
C LEU A 158 5.57 -1.88 -0.62
N VAL A 159 4.32 -2.29 -0.55
CA VAL A 159 3.25 -1.78 -1.41
C VAL A 159 2.23 -1.08 -0.54
N ILE A 160 1.89 0.15 -0.92
CA ILE A 160 0.84 0.96 -0.30
C ILE A 160 -0.24 1.20 -1.35
N CYS A 161 -1.50 0.90 -1.03
CA CYS A 161 -2.65 1.19 -1.90
C CYS A 161 -3.63 2.12 -1.19
N ARG A 162 -4.41 2.85 -2.00
CA ARG A 162 -5.43 3.80 -1.56
C ARG A 162 -4.86 4.97 -0.72
N ALA A 163 -3.62 5.37 -0.98
CA ALA A 163 -3.04 6.56 -0.36
C ALA A 163 -3.70 7.83 -0.90
N ASP A 164 -3.89 8.82 -0.05
CA ASP A 164 -4.68 10.02 -0.37
C ASP A 164 -3.91 11.00 -1.25
N ASP A 165 -2.66 11.26 -0.91
CA ASP A 165 -1.79 12.24 -1.56
C ASP A 165 -0.30 11.94 -1.29
N LEU A 166 0.61 12.80 -1.79
CA LEU A 166 2.06 12.64 -1.58
C LEU A 166 2.45 12.64 -0.10
N LEU A 167 1.86 13.53 0.70
CA LEU A 167 2.17 13.59 2.11
C LEU A 167 1.77 12.23 2.72
N ASP A 168 0.58 11.71 2.40
CA ASP A 168 0.07 10.41 2.85
C ASP A 168 1.01 9.25 2.61
N ILE A 169 1.55 9.19 1.40
CA ILE A 169 2.60 8.24 1.04
C ILE A 169 3.80 8.37 2.00
N GLN A 170 4.31 9.58 2.23
CA GLN A 170 5.50 9.80 3.07
C GLN A 170 5.27 9.35 4.52
N VAL A 171 4.10 9.61 5.11
CA VAL A 171 3.80 9.12 6.47
C VAL A 171 3.69 7.61 6.51
N LEU A 172 3.01 6.99 5.54
CA LEU A 172 2.86 5.55 5.50
C LEU A 172 4.22 4.85 5.30
N VAL A 173 5.10 5.40 4.46
CA VAL A 173 6.49 4.93 4.32
C VAL A 173 7.23 5.02 5.65
N ARG A 174 7.10 6.14 6.36
CA ARG A 174 7.73 6.31 7.67
C ARG A 174 7.23 5.28 8.68
N CYS A 175 5.92 5.13 8.84
CA CYS A 175 5.32 4.16 9.76
C CYS A 175 5.69 2.72 9.39
N ALA A 176 5.76 2.41 8.08
CA ALA A 176 6.19 1.12 7.59
C ALA A 176 7.64 0.80 7.98
N MET A 177 8.56 1.75 7.86
CA MET A 177 9.94 1.56 8.30
C MET A 177 10.05 1.40 9.81
N GLU A 178 9.31 2.19 10.59
CA GLU A 178 9.27 2.06 12.05
C GLU A 178 8.78 0.68 12.49
N LEU A 179 7.78 0.11 11.81
CA LEU A 179 7.32 -1.26 12.07
C LEU A 179 8.44 -2.28 11.85
N VAL A 180 9.21 -2.15 10.76
CA VAL A 180 10.33 -3.07 10.49
C VAL A 180 11.42 -2.93 11.55
N LEU A 181 11.75 -1.70 11.97
CA LEU A 181 12.76 -1.46 12.99
C LEU A 181 12.31 -1.94 14.37
N GLN A 182 11.04 -1.74 14.72
CA GLN A 182 10.47 -2.30 15.94
C GLN A 182 10.55 -3.83 15.98
N ALA A 183 10.33 -4.48 14.83
CA ALA A 183 10.52 -5.92 14.69
C ALA A 183 12.00 -6.31 14.81
N TRP A 184 12.90 -5.57 14.18
CA TRP A 184 14.34 -5.78 14.28
C TRP A 184 14.84 -5.69 15.73
N ASP A 185 14.43 -4.66 16.47
CA ASP A 185 14.86 -4.40 17.85
C ASP A 185 14.38 -5.48 18.83
N ARG A 186 13.26 -6.15 18.52
CA ARG A 186 12.65 -7.14 19.39
C ARG A 186 12.87 -8.58 18.96
N LYS A 187 13.41 -8.84 17.77
CA LYS A 187 13.52 -10.20 17.21
C LYS A 187 14.24 -11.20 18.13
N ASP A 188 15.21 -10.74 18.93
CA ASP A 188 15.98 -11.60 19.84
C ASP A 188 15.23 -11.91 21.16
N THR A 189 14.08 -11.25 21.40
CA THR A 189 13.29 -11.37 22.65
C THR A 189 11.81 -11.70 22.43
N LEU A 190 11.34 -11.63 21.19
CA LEU A 190 9.96 -11.83 20.80
C LEU A 190 9.88 -13.08 19.93
N GLU A 191 9.06 -14.06 20.28
CA GLU A 191 8.83 -15.20 19.38
C GLU A 191 8.11 -14.77 18.08
N PRO A 192 8.53 -15.26 16.90
CA PRO A 192 7.90 -14.93 15.63
C PRO A 192 6.47 -15.47 15.53
N GLU A 193 5.62 -14.81 14.74
CA GLU A 193 4.32 -15.39 14.39
C GLU A 193 4.52 -16.59 13.47
N THR A 194 3.98 -17.74 13.87
CA THR A 194 4.08 -18.99 13.09
C THR A 194 2.73 -19.40 12.51
N LYS A 195 1.63 -18.83 13.00
CA LYS A 195 0.29 -19.20 12.55
C LYS A 195 -0.11 -18.31 11.38
N PRO A 196 -0.53 -18.89 10.24
CA PRO A 196 -1.11 -18.08 9.18
C PRO A 196 -2.32 -17.33 9.69
N ARG A 197 -2.47 -16.08 9.24
CA ARG A 197 -3.66 -15.28 9.45
C ARG A 197 -4.27 -14.96 8.10
N ILE A 198 -5.54 -15.30 7.95
CA ILE A 198 -6.34 -14.83 6.82
C ILE A 198 -6.73 -13.42 7.18
N GLY A 199 -6.08 -12.45 6.54
CA GLY A 199 -6.35 -11.05 6.79
C GLY A 199 -7.43 -10.56 5.89
N ILE A 200 -8.60 -10.42 6.46
CA ILE A 200 -9.66 -9.48 6.08
C ILE A 200 -10.72 -9.66 7.17
N GLY A 201 -11.08 -8.58 7.86
CA GLY A 201 -12.18 -8.65 8.83
C GLY A 201 -13.49 -8.91 8.09
N SER A 202 -14.47 -9.52 8.77
CA SER A 202 -15.84 -9.68 8.25
C SER A 202 -16.43 -8.37 7.73
N VAL A 203 -15.93 -7.22 8.20
CA VAL A 203 -16.27 -5.88 7.72
C VAL A 203 -15.96 -5.66 6.23
N GLU A 204 -14.83 -6.12 5.72
CA GLU A 204 -14.45 -5.86 4.32
C GLU A 204 -15.21 -6.77 3.35
N ILE A 205 -15.54 -7.99 3.80
CA ILE A 205 -16.54 -8.84 3.12
C ILE A 205 -17.92 -8.18 3.18
N PHE A 206 -18.34 -7.68 4.35
CA PHE A 206 -19.62 -7.01 4.54
C PHE A 206 -19.80 -5.80 3.63
N LYS A 207 -18.77 -4.98 3.42
CA LYS A 207 -18.84 -3.82 2.50
C LYS A 207 -19.15 -4.21 1.04
N ARG A 208 -18.90 -5.46 0.64
CA ARG A 208 -19.18 -5.99 -0.70
C ARG A 208 -20.48 -6.80 -0.75
N LEU A 209 -21.10 -7.06 0.41
CA LEU A 209 -22.43 -7.62 0.46
C LEU A 209 -23.49 -6.53 0.23
N PRO A 210 -24.72 -6.89 -0.16
CA PRO A 210 -25.77 -5.91 -0.48
C PRO A 210 -26.20 -4.99 0.67
N GLY A 211 -25.85 -5.31 1.92
CA GLY A 211 -26.19 -4.50 3.10
C GLY A 211 -27.68 -4.43 3.45
N THR A 212 -28.54 -5.19 2.75
CA THR A 212 -30.01 -5.16 2.95
C THR A 212 -30.47 -5.82 4.24
N ASN A 213 -29.65 -6.70 4.83
CA ASN A 213 -29.98 -7.51 6.00
C ASN A 213 -31.30 -8.30 5.86
N CYS A 214 -31.66 -8.68 4.63
CA CYS A 214 -32.95 -9.30 4.31
C CYS A 214 -33.15 -10.73 4.85
N GLY A 215 -32.07 -11.42 5.22
CA GLY A 215 -32.11 -12.80 5.71
C GLY A 215 -32.37 -13.87 4.64
N ALA A 216 -32.49 -13.51 3.35
CA ALA A 216 -32.76 -14.45 2.27
C ALA A 216 -31.69 -15.55 2.07
N CYS A 217 -30.48 -15.33 2.59
CA CYS A 217 -29.37 -16.28 2.59
C CYS A 217 -29.35 -17.22 3.81
N GLY A 218 -30.32 -17.13 4.73
CA GLY A 218 -30.42 -17.95 5.95
C GLY A 218 -29.63 -17.42 7.16
N TYR A 219 -28.96 -16.28 7.05
CA TYR A 219 -28.27 -15.60 8.15
C TYR A 219 -29.09 -14.40 8.66
N ARG A 220 -28.96 -14.03 9.95
CA ARG A 220 -29.79 -12.96 10.58
C ARG A 220 -29.54 -11.58 9.98
N ASN A 221 -28.33 -11.33 9.48
CA ASN A 221 -27.96 -10.08 8.80
C ASN A 221 -26.74 -10.30 7.89
N CYS A 222 -26.40 -9.30 7.07
CA CYS A 222 -25.27 -9.40 6.14
C CYS A 222 -23.92 -9.51 6.86
N MET A 223 -23.79 -8.98 8.09
CA MET A 223 -22.55 -9.12 8.86
C MET A 223 -22.32 -10.58 9.30
N GLU A 224 -23.38 -11.29 9.68
CA GLU A 224 -23.30 -12.71 10.02
C GLU A 224 -22.92 -13.55 8.79
N LEU A 225 -23.53 -13.29 7.62
CA LEU A 225 -23.07 -13.90 6.36
C LEU A 225 -21.58 -13.60 6.11
N ALA A 226 -21.12 -12.37 6.34
CA ALA A 226 -19.72 -12.00 6.14
C ALA A 226 -18.74 -12.75 7.06
N MET A 227 -19.13 -13.02 8.31
CA MET A 227 -18.33 -13.83 9.24
C MET A 227 -18.28 -15.30 8.81
N GLU A 228 -19.37 -15.82 8.25
CA GLU A 228 -19.48 -17.20 7.79
C GLU A 228 -18.71 -17.42 6.47
N LEU A 229 -18.72 -16.42 5.58
CA LEU A 229 -17.85 -16.38 4.39
C LEU A 229 -16.37 -16.31 4.79
N LEU A 230 -16.02 -15.48 5.78
CA LEU A 230 -14.65 -15.35 6.27
C LEU A 230 -14.09 -16.66 6.85
N THR A 231 -14.95 -17.50 7.42
CA THR A 231 -14.57 -18.78 8.03
C THR A 231 -14.76 -19.98 7.11
N SER A 232 -15.04 -19.75 5.81
CA SER A 232 -15.33 -20.79 4.81
C SER A 232 -16.49 -21.72 5.20
N ARG A 233 -17.42 -21.28 6.05
CA ARG A 233 -18.63 -22.03 6.42
C ARG A 233 -19.82 -21.70 5.51
N SER A 234 -19.63 -20.76 4.58
CA SER A 234 -20.64 -20.28 3.62
C SER A 234 -20.02 -19.94 2.27
N ASP A 235 -20.89 -19.64 1.31
CA ASP A 235 -20.53 -19.34 -0.07
C ASP A 235 -21.24 -18.06 -0.57
N PRO A 236 -20.57 -17.19 -1.38
CA PRO A 236 -21.21 -16.00 -1.94
C PRO A 236 -22.52 -16.29 -2.71
N SER A 237 -22.62 -17.44 -3.37
CA SER A 237 -23.83 -17.87 -4.09
C SER A 237 -25.04 -18.11 -3.18
N ARG A 238 -24.85 -18.23 -1.86
CA ARG A 238 -25.99 -18.30 -0.92
C ARG A 238 -26.76 -16.98 -0.83
N CYS A 239 -26.21 -15.86 -1.29
CA CYS A 239 -26.90 -14.58 -1.25
C CYS A 239 -27.58 -14.29 -2.59
N PRO A 240 -28.91 -14.46 -2.72
CA PRO A 240 -29.60 -14.21 -3.98
C PRO A 240 -29.53 -12.73 -4.41
N VAL A 241 -29.52 -11.81 -3.45
CA VAL A 241 -29.41 -10.36 -3.72
C VAL A 241 -28.00 -9.98 -4.21
N LEU A 242 -26.98 -10.78 -3.88
CA LEU A 242 -25.63 -10.57 -4.41
C LEU A 242 -25.54 -10.97 -5.88
N GLU A 243 -26.31 -11.97 -6.33
CA GLU A 243 -26.39 -12.38 -7.75
C GLU A 243 -26.94 -11.28 -8.65
N GLU A 244 -27.85 -10.47 -8.12
CA GLU A 244 -28.45 -9.32 -8.80
C GLU A 244 -27.43 -8.18 -9.03
N ASN A 245 -26.25 -8.23 -8.38
CA ASN A 245 -25.16 -7.27 -8.56
C ASN A 245 -23.83 -7.96 -8.93
N PRO A 246 -23.60 -8.24 -10.22
CA PRO A 246 -22.43 -8.97 -10.71
C PRO A 246 -21.08 -8.30 -10.42
N GLU A 247 -21.05 -6.96 -10.28
CA GLU A 247 -19.82 -6.22 -9.97
C GLU A 247 -19.41 -6.42 -8.51
N ASN A 248 -20.37 -6.32 -7.58
CA ASN A 248 -20.12 -6.60 -6.17
C ASN A 248 -19.74 -8.06 -5.94
N ARG A 249 -20.37 -8.98 -6.68
CA ARG A 249 -20.01 -10.41 -6.65
C ARG A 249 -18.57 -10.64 -7.08
N LYS A 250 -18.14 -10.11 -8.24
CA LYS A 250 -16.76 -10.25 -8.72
C LYS A 250 -15.75 -9.61 -7.76
N SER A 251 -16.11 -8.47 -7.17
CA SER A 251 -15.28 -7.79 -6.16
C SER A 251 -15.12 -8.64 -4.89
N LEU A 252 -16.18 -9.33 -4.46
CA LEU A 252 -16.14 -10.25 -3.32
C LEU A 252 -15.34 -11.51 -3.65
N GLU A 253 -15.54 -12.11 -4.82
CA GLU A 253 -14.80 -13.31 -5.27
C GLU A 253 -13.30 -13.02 -5.35
N TRP A 254 -12.91 -11.88 -5.95
CA TRP A 254 -11.52 -11.41 -5.96
C TRP A 254 -10.97 -11.22 -4.55
N LEU A 255 -11.76 -10.63 -3.65
CA LEU A 255 -11.36 -10.41 -2.26
C LEU A 255 -11.08 -11.74 -1.55
N MET A 256 -11.97 -12.71 -1.73
CA MET A 256 -11.87 -14.04 -1.14
C MET A 256 -10.66 -14.82 -1.70
N GLU A 257 -10.39 -14.70 -3.00
CA GLU A 257 -9.21 -15.26 -3.64
C GLU A 257 -7.91 -14.63 -3.11
N ALA A 258 -7.88 -13.30 -2.98
CA ALA A 258 -6.72 -12.55 -2.50
C ALA A 258 -6.32 -12.90 -1.05
N ILE A 259 -7.25 -13.44 -0.25
CA ILE A 259 -7.00 -13.87 1.13
C ILE A 259 -6.89 -15.38 1.31
N GLY A 260 -6.85 -16.14 0.20
CA GLY A 260 -6.62 -17.58 0.23
C GLY A 260 -7.81 -18.41 0.69
N LEU A 261 -9.03 -17.88 0.66
CA LEU A 261 -10.25 -18.66 0.82
C LEU A 261 -10.54 -19.36 -0.53
N GLN A 262 -9.83 -20.45 -0.84
CA GLN A 262 -10.14 -21.25 -2.02
C GLN A 262 -11.51 -21.92 -1.87
N GLN A 263 -12.30 -21.89 -2.94
CA GLN A 263 -13.42 -22.80 -3.09
C GLN A 263 -12.87 -24.19 -3.38
N THR A 264 -12.99 -25.11 -2.44
CA THR A 264 -12.96 -26.53 -2.78
C THR A 264 -14.22 -26.83 -3.57
N SER A 265 -14.10 -26.90 -4.88
CA SER A 265 -15.09 -27.59 -5.71
C SER A 265 -15.13 -29.06 -5.29
N HIS A 266 -15.95 -29.39 -4.29
CA HIS A 266 -16.40 -30.77 -4.11
C HIS A 266 -17.51 -31.03 -5.13
N SER A 267 -17.06 -31.40 -6.33
CA SER A 267 -17.71 -32.50 -7.04
C SER A 267 -17.45 -33.75 -6.21
N GLU A 268 -18.47 -34.27 -5.52
CA GLU A 268 -18.56 -35.71 -5.22
C GLU A 268 -19.97 -36.08 -4.75
N LYS A 269 -20.70 -36.71 -5.70
CA LYS A 269 -21.83 -37.64 -5.61
C LYS A 269 -23.17 -37.17 -5.07
#